data_AF-A0A838S9Z8-F1
#
_entry.id   AF-A0A838S9Z8-F1
#
_cell.length_a   1.000
_cell.length_b   1.000
_cell.length_c   1.000
_cell.angle_alpha   90.00
_cell.angle_beta   90.00
_cell.angle_gamma   90.00
#
_symmetry.space_group_name_H-M   'P 1'
#
loop_
_entity.id
_entity.type
_entity.pdbx_description
1 polymer ?
#
loop_
_entity_poly.entity_id
_entity_poly.type
_entity_poly.pdbx_seq_one_letter_code
_entity_poly.pdbx_strand_id
1 'polypeptide(L)' 'MTLSPTALSPTERSTPRRHRERARSDRAELHALLDTCLVCHLGLVVDGAPVVLPTGYGRDGDTLYLHGSSGAASLL' A
#
# COMPACT_ATOMS: atom_id res chain seq x y z
N MET A 1 -9.17 0.71 24.70
CA MET A 1 -8.20 1.30 23.76
C MET A 1 -8.98 1.89 22.61
N THR A 2 -9.39 3.15 22.74
CA THR A 2 -10.13 3.89 21.71
C THR A 2 -9.15 4.28 20.62
N LEU A 3 -9.23 3.64 19.45
CA LEU A 3 -8.47 4.07 18.28
C LEU A 3 -9.03 5.44 17.86
N SER A 4 -8.17 6.44 17.82
CA SER A 4 -8.51 7.74 17.23
C SER A 4 -8.97 7.51 15.78
N PRO A 5 -10.01 8.19 15.28
CA PRO A 5 -10.49 8.01 13.90
C PRO A 5 -9.41 8.28 12.84
N THR A 6 -8.36 9.01 13.21
CA THR A 6 -7.19 9.30 12.38
C THR A 6 -6.06 8.27 12.51
N ALA A 7 -6.13 7.28 13.41
CA ALA A 7 -5.06 6.30 13.57
C ALA A 7 -5.19 5.13 12.58
N LEU A 8 -4.06 4.65 12.07
CA LEU A 8 -3.96 3.38 11.36
C LEU A 8 -4.24 2.21 12.31
N SER A 9 -4.72 1.11 11.74
CA SER A 9 -5.06 -0.13 12.44
C SER A 9 -4.12 -1.27 12.01
N PRO A 10 -2.82 -1.23 12.39
CA PRO A 10 -1.86 -2.25 11.98
C PRO A 10 -2.19 -3.60 12.62
N THR A 11 -1.83 -4.65 11.90
CA THR A 11 -1.84 -6.04 12.37
C THR A 11 -0.44 -6.46 12.81
N GLU A 12 -0.28 -7.64 13.40
CA GLU A 12 1.04 -8.21 13.70
C GLU A 12 1.95 -8.24 12.46
N ARG A 13 1.40 -8.63 11.30
CA ARG A 13 2.13 -8.68 10.02
C ARG A 13 2.65 -7.32 9.56
N SER A 14 1.90 -6.24 9.82
CA SER A 14 2.22 -4.87 9.35
C SER A 14 2.88 -4.00 10.42
N THR A 15 3.15 -4.54 11.61
CA THR A 15 3.82 -3.80 12.70
C THR A 15 5.34 -3.88 12.55
N PRO A 16 6.05 -2.74 12.33
CA PRO A 16 7.50 -2.74 12.18
C PRO A 16 8.23 -3.18 13.45
N ARG A 17 9.15 -4.15 13.33
CA ARG A 17 9.97 -4.65 14.45
C ARG A 17 11.35 -3.99 14.55
N ARG A 18 11.87 -3.45 13.44
CA ARG A 18 13.14 -2.72 13.38
C ARG A 18 12.86 -1.24 13.14
N HIS A 19 13.66 -0.35 13.75
CA HIS A 19 13.54 1.11 13.61
C HIS A 19 12.12 1.64 13.88
N ARG A 20 11.47 1.16 14.95
CA ARG A 20 10.07 1.49 15.28
C ARG A 20 9.82 2.99 15.44
N GLU A 21 10.84 3.76 15.82
CA GLU A 21 10.82 5.22 15.93
C GLU A 21 10.54 5.93 14.60
N ARG A 22 10.76 5.24 13.46
CA ARG A 22 10.46 5.76 12.13
C ARG A 22 9.04 5.49 11.67
N ALA A 23 8.30 4.61 12.35
CA ALA A 23 6.93 4.31 11.99
C ALA A 23 6.03 5.53 12.22
N ARG A 24 5.02 5.68 11.37
CA ARG A 24 3.91 6.63 11.54
C ARG A 24 2.63 5.85 11.64
N SER A 25 1.72 6.32 12.48
CA SER A 25 0.42 5.71 12.71
C SER A 25 -0.73 6.63 12.35
N ASP A 26 -0.45 7.85 11.85
CA ASP A 26 -1.48 8.78 11.43
C ASP A 26 -1.91 8.49 9.99
N ARG A 27 -3.21 8.29 9.79
CA ARG A 27 -3.85 8.03 8.51
C ARG A 27 -3.80 9.25 7.60
N ALA A 28 -3.90 10.46 8.15
CA ALA A 28 -3.80 11.68 7.36
C ALA A 28 -2.40 11.83 6.77
N GLU A 29 -1.33 11.48 7.50
CA GLU A 29 0.03 11.44 6.96
C GLU A 29 0.16 10.41 5.83
N LEU A 30 -0.44 9.23 5.99
CA LEU A 30 -0.47 8.21 4.92
C LEU A 30 -1.20 8.71 3.68
N HIS A 31 -2.39 9.30 3.83
CA HIS A 31 -3.18 9.82 2.71
C HIS A 31 -2.43 10.95 2.00
N ALA A 32 -1.81 11.88 2.73
CA ALA A 32 -1.00 12.94 2.15
C ALA A 32 0.18 12.38 1.35
N LEU A 33 0.88 11.37 1.87
CA LEU A 33 1.95 10.69 1.12
C LEU A 33 1.40 10.07 -0.17
N LEU A 34 0.32 9.29 -0.07
CA LEU A 34 -0.27 8.60 -1.21
C LEU A 34 -0.77 9.57 -2.30
N ASP A 35 -1.24 10.76 -1.92
CA ASP A 35 -1.68 11.80 -2.86
C ASP A 35 -0.53 12.52 -3.57
N THR A 36 0.67 12.51 -2.97
CA THR A 36 1.88 13.10 -3.59
C THR A 36 2.63 12.13 -4.51
N CYS A 37 2.43 10.82 -4.33
CA CYS A 37 3.11 9.78 -5.10
C CYS A 37 2.20 9.27 -6.24
N LEU A 38 2.80 9.01 -7.42
CA LEU A 38 2.07 8.53 -8.61
C LEU A 38 2.37 7.07 -8.96
N VAL A 39 3.45 6.50 -8.40
CA VAL A 39 3.97 5.17 -8.73
C VAL A 39 4.11 4.35 -7.46
N CYS A 40 3.68 3.09 -7.52
CA CYS A 40 3.94 2.09 -6.50
C CYS A 40 4.71 0.90 -7.10
N HIS A 41 5.21 0.04 -6.20
CA HIS A 41 5.78 -1.25 -6.56
C HIS A 41 4.84 -2.33 -6.05
N LEU A 42 4.15 -3.00 -6.98
CA LEU A 42 3.19 -4.04 -6.66
C LEU A 42 3.89 -5.41 -6.61
N GLY A 43 3.95 -5.98 -5.41
CA GLY A 43 4.47 -7.33 -5.19
C GLY A 43 3.39 -8.38 -5.41
N LEU A 44 3.67 -9.36 -6.27
CA LEU A 44 2.75 -10.38 -6.75
C LEU A 44 3.42 -11.76 -6.73
N VAL A 45 2.61 -12.82 -6.77
CA VAL A 45 3.10 -14.16 -7.12
C VAL A 45 2.51 -14.53 -8.46
N VAL A 46 3.37 -14.70 -9.47
CA VAL A 46 3.01 -15.10 -10.84
C VAL A 46 3.78 -16.38 -11.14
N ASP A 47 3.08 -17.41 -11.61
CA ASP A 47 3.67 -18.73 -11.91
C ASP A 47 4.52 -19.32 -10.75
N GLY A 48 4.09 -19.07 -9.51
CA GLY A 48 4.77 -19.55 -8.30
C GLY A 48 6.02 -18.76 -7.89
N ALA A 49 6.37 -17.71 -8.63
CA ALA A 49 7.52 -16.85 -8.33
C ALA A 49 7.09 -15.43 -7.94
N PRO A 50 7.83 -14.75 -7.03
CA PRO A 50 7.56 -13.36 -6.70
C PRO A 50 7.96 -12.43 -7.85
N VAL A 51 7.08 -11.52 -8.22
CA VAL A 51 7.30 -10.46 -9.20
C VAL A 51 7.02 -9.11 -8.56
N VAL A 52 7.82 -8.09 -8.89
CA VAL A 52 7.62 -6.71 -8.43
C VAL A 52 7.40 -5.82 -9.65
N LEU A 53 6.16 -5.35 -9.83
CA LEU A 53 5.75 -4.54 -10.96
C LEU A 53 5.72 -3.05 -10.57
N PRO A 54 6.50 -2.17 -11.21
CA PRO A 54 6.30 -0.73 -11.09
C PRO A 54 5.04 -0.34 -11.87
N THR A 55 4.08 0.31 -11.20
CA THR A 55 2.82 0.71 -11.82
C THR A 55 2.25 1.98 -11.18
N GLY A 56 1.40 2.68 -11.93
CA GLY A 56 0.64 3.81 -11.40
C GLY A 56 -0.51 3.35 -10.52
N TYR A 57 -0.90 4.20 -9.57
CA TYR A 57 -2.12 3.99 -8.78
C TYR A 57 -2.91 5.29 -8.64
N GLY A 58 -4.20 5.16 -8.36
CA GLY A 58 -5.06 6.26 -7.90
C GLY A 58 -5.64 5.94 -6.54
N ARG A 59 -5.83 6.95 -5.68
CA ARG A 59 -6.51 6.79 -4.39
C ARG A 59 -7.88 7.47 -4.44
N ASP A 60 -8.90 6.78 -3.95
CA ASP A 60 -10.21 7.38 -3.63
C ASP A 60 -10.66 6.86 -2.26
N GLY A 61 -10.83 7.80 -1.32
CA GLY A 61 -11.04 7.48 0.09
C GLY A 61 -9.97 6.52 0.63
N ASP A 62 -10.40 5.40 1.20
CA ASP A 62 -9.53 4.34 1.74
C ASP A 62 -9.15 3.26 0.69
N THR A 63 -9.44 3.48 -0.60
CA THR A 63 -9.19 2.49 -1.67
C THR A 63 -8.09 2.96 -2.62
N LEU A 64 -7.15 2.05 -2.93
CA LEU A 64 -6.19 2.23 -4.00
C LEU A 64 -6.63 1.43 -5.23
N TYR A 65 -6.70 2.11 -6.36
CA TYR A 65 -7.02 1.55 -7.66
C TYR A 65 -5.75 1.43 -8.50
N LEU A 66 -5.64 0.31 -9.20
CA LEU A 66 -4.62 0.07 -10.20
C LEU A 66 -5.31 -0.25 -11.51
N HIS A 67 -4.64 0.05 -12.62
CA HIS A 67 -5.12 -0.27 -13.96
C HIS A 67 -4.11 -1.15 -14.69
N GLY A 68 -4.63 -2.04 -15.54
CA GLY A 68 -3.84 -2.94 -16.36
C GLY A 68 -4.66 -3.49 -17.50
N SER A 69 -3.96 -3.98 -18.53
CA SER A 69 -4.58 -4.72 -19.62
C SER A 69 -5.17 -6.04 -19.11
N SER A 70 -6.35 -6.42 -19.61
CA SER A 70 -6.93 -7.73 -19.36
C SER A 70 -6.20 -8.90 -20.06
N GLY A 71 -5.12 -8.61 -20.78
CA GLY A 71 -4.19 -9.62 -21.32
C GLY A 71 -2.81 -9.59 -20.65
N ALA A 72 -2.60 -8.75 -19.63
CA ALA A 72 -1.30 -8.68 -18.96
C ALA A 72 -1.15 -9.83 -17.96
N ALA A 73 -0.16 -10.70 -18.19
CA ALA A 73 0.18 -11.81 -17.30
C ALA A 73 0.62 -11.38 -15.88
N SER A 74 0.87 -10.08 -15.67
CA SER A 74 1.27 -9.52 -14.38
C SER A 74 0.12 -8.88 -13.60
N LEU A 75 -1.09 -8.75 -14.16
CA LEU A 75 -2.24 -8.11 -13.48
C LEU A 75 -3.53 -8.95 -13.55
N LEU A 76 -3.42 -10.18 -14.09
CA LEU A 76 -4.41 -11.26 -14.11
C LEU A 76 -3.69 -12.60 -13.92
#